data_AF-A0AAW8MEZ6-F1
#
_entry.id   AF-A0AAW8MEZ6-F1
#
_cell.length_a   1.000
_cell.length_b   1.000
_cell.length_c   1.000
_cell.angle_alpha   90.00
_cell.angle_beta   90.00
_cell.angle_gamma   90.00
#
_symmetry.space_group_name_H-M   'P 1'
#
loop_
_entity.id
_entity.type
_entity.pdbx_description
1 polymer ?
#
loop_
_entity_poly.entity_id
_entity_poly.type
_entity_poly.pdbx_seq_one_letter_code
_entity_poly.pdbx_strand_id
1 'polypeptide(L)'
;MIDLNTWNLSIPEGSPAMTIETPRLAQGFKDDYFHSDTGKLFFWAPVTGTKTANAIYPRSELRETYSDGTLRNWLYPAADNILRAAVTVNQVPSSGKIVIGQIHTKDSTSPMVKLEYQYKAYSSTGNIVAKVRMRPDDEAGQVITIATGVKLDRSFTYMIHLSPKGALGISAAGYNWRTTIDPSWKVKPLYFKAGVYVQDNTGYTTEGGKVTFSLLEINHNI
;
A
#
# COMPACT_ATOMS: atom_id res chain seq x y z
N MET A 1 -5.59 -10.08 16.59
CA MET A 1 -6.35 -9.83 15.35
C MET A 1 -5.93 -8.47 14.84
N ILE A 2 -5.73 -8.28 13.54
CA ILE A 2 -5.36 -6.98 12.96
C ILE A 2 -6.59 -6.06 13.01
N ASP A 3 -6.42 -4.83 13.50
CA ASP A 3 -7.50 -3.86 13.62
C ASP A 3 -7.86 -3.25 12.25
N LEU A 4 -9.13 -3.39 11.85
CA LEU A 4 -9.68 -2.88 10.60
C LEU A 4 -10.58 -1.65 10.80
N ASN A 5 -10.74 -1.15 12.04
CA ASN A 5 -11.61 -0.01 12.35
C ASN A 5 -11.12 1.32 11.78
N THR A 6 -9.93 1.40 11.19
CA THR A 6 -9.40 2.64 10.59
C THR A 6 -9.12 2.48 9.10
N TRP A 7 -9.85 1.59 8.44
CA TRP A 7 -9.69 1.31 7.02
C TRP A 7 -11.03 1.12 6.31
N ASN A 8 -11.15 1.69 5.11
CA ASN A 8 -12.04 1.12 4.09
C ASN A 8 -11.21 0.31 3.08
N LEU A 9 -11.88 -0.48 2.24
CA LEU A 9 -11.23 -1.40 1.29
C LEU A 9 -11.78 -1.17 -0.12
N SER A 10 -10.92 -0.92 -1.10
CA SER A 10 -11.31 -1.04 -2.51
C SER A 10 -11.04 -2.46 -3.00
N ILE A 11 -12.04 -3.09 -3.62
CA ILE A 11 -11.92 -4.43 -4.24
C ILE A 11 -12.02 -4.35 -5.77
N PRO A 12 -11.43 -5.28 -6.53
CA PRO A 12 -11.34 -5.23 -7.99
C PRO A 12 -12.59 -5.77 -8.69
N GLU A 13 -13.78 -5.48 -8.13
CA GLU A 13 -15.09 -5.85 -8.65
C GLU A 13 -16.03 -4.63 -8.69
N GLY A 14 -17.00 -4.63 -9.60
CA GLY A 14 -17.95 -3.53 -9.81
C GLY A 14 -17.48 -2.51 -10.85
N SER A 15 -18.40 -1.70 -11.37
CA SER A 15 -18.09 -0.66 -12.36
C SER A 15 -18.62 0.71 -11.91
N PRO A 16 -17.78 1.61 -11.38
CA PRO A 16 -16.34 1.43 -11.07
C PRO A 16 -16.10 0.45 -9.91
N ALA A 17 -14.83 0.13 -9.65
CA ALA A 17 -14.42 -0.73 -8.53
C ALA A 17 -15.07 -0.32 -7.20
N MET A 18 -15.62 -1.30 -6.48
CA MET A 18 -16.40 -1.12 -5.27
C MET A 18 -15.50 -0.74 -4.08
N THR A 19 -16.02 0.12 -3.20
CA THR A 19 -15.42 0.37 -1.88
C THR A 19 -16.31 -0.24 -0.80
N ILE A 20 -15.70 -1.06 0.04
CA ILE A 20 -16.29 -1.62 1.24
C ILE A 20 -16.02 -0.66 2.38
N GLU A 21 -17.09 -0.10 2.93
CA GLU A 21 -17.04 0.90 4.00
C GLU A 21 -16.49 0.34 5.31
N THR A 22 -15.85 1.21 6.09
CA THR A 22 -15.15 0.88 7.34
C THR A 22 -15.99 0.04 8.31
N PRO A 23 -17.26 0.38 8.61
CA PRO A 23 -18.06 -0.44 9.52
C PRO A 23 -18.32 -1.85 9.00
N ARG A 24 -18.54 -1.99 7.68
CA ARG A 24 -18.77 -3.31 7.05
C ARG A 24 -17.48 -4.14 7.05
N LEU A 25 -16.33 -3.50 6.79
CA LEU A 25 -15.02 -4.15 6.84
C LEU A 25 -14.72 -4.66 8.26
N ALA A 26 -14.89 -3.79 9.26
CA ALA A 26 -14.65 -4.09 10.67
C ALA A 26 -15.58 -5.19 11.22
N GLN A 27 -16.79 -5.34 10.67
CA GLN A 27 -17.73 -6.41 11.00
C GLN A 27 -17.40 -7.78 10.37
N GLY A 28 -16.21 -7.92 9.74
CA GLY A 28 -15.73 -9.19 9.22
C GLY A 28 -16.12 -9.44 7.76
N PHE A 29 -16.11 -8.40 6.93
CA PHE A 29 -16.25 -8.55 5.48
C PHE A 29 -15.26 -9.60 4.94
N LYS A 30 -15.76 -10.44 4.03
CA LYS A 30 -15.00 -11.49 3.36
C LYS A 30 -15.55 -11.72 1.96
N ASP A 31 -14.65 -11.86 1.00
CA ASP A 31 -14.90 -12.30 -0.37
C ASP A 31 -13.64 -13.00 -0.94
N ASP A 32 -13.60 -13.20 -2.26
CA ASP A 32 -12.46 -13.80 -2.96
C ASP A 32 -11.24 -12.87 -3.05
N TYR A 33 -11.43 -11.57 -2.84
CA TYR A 33 -10.40 -10.53 -2.98
C TYR A 33 -9.80 -10.12 -1.64
N PHE A 34 -10.51 -10.37 -0.54
CA PHE A 34 -10.12 -10.05 0.82
C PHE A 34 -10.77 -10.97 1.86
N HIS A 35 -9.96 -11.46 2.80
CA HIS A 35 -10.47 -12.11 4.00
C HIS A 35 -9.48 -12.02 5.17
N SER A 36 -10.01 -12.16 6.40
CA SER A 36 -9.25 -12.01 7.66
C SER A 36 -9.45 -13.16 8.67
N ASP A 37 -10.06 -14.27 8.21
CA ASP A 37 -10.53 -15.40 9.02
C ASP A 37 -9.46 -16.17 9.81
N THR A 38 -8.19 -16.07 9.43
CA THR A 38 -7.08 -16.73 10.17
C THR A 38 -6.27 -15.77 11.07
N GLY A 39 -6.78 -14.55 11.30
CA GLY A 39 -6.07 -13.50 12.03
C GLY A 39 -4.97 -12.80 11.23
N LYS A 40 -4.80 -13.18 9.96
CA LYS A 40 -3.99 -12.51 8.93
C LYS A 40 -4.92 -11.89 7.89
N LEU A 41 -4.48 -10.85 7.20
CA LEU A 41 -5.23 -10.29 6.07
C LEU A 41 -4.71 -10.89 4.76
N PHE A 42 -5.60 -11.45 3.96
CA PHE A 42 -5.29 -11.90 2.61
C PHE A 42 -5.84 -10.90 1.62
N PHE A 43 -5.05 -10.56 0.61
CA PHE A 43 -5.49 -9.72 -0.50
C PHE A 43 -5.19 -10.42 -1.81
N TRP A 44 -6.16 -10.39 -2.71
CA TRP A 44 -6.05 -10.88 -4.07
C TRP A 44 -6.60 -9.83 -5.04
N ALA A 45 -5.83 -9.53 -6.08
CA ALA A 45 -6.29 -8.70 -7.18
C ALA A 45 -5.85 -9.30 -8.52
N PRO A 46 -6.78 -9.77 -9.36
CA PRO A 46 -6.45 -10.25 -10.70
C PRO A 46 -6.12 -9.08 -11.64
N VAL A 47 -5.27 -9.31 -12.63
CA VAL A 47 -4.94 -8.30 -13.68
C VAL A 47 -6.16 -7.86 -14.48
N THR A 48 -7.18 -8.71 -14.57
CA THR A 48 -8.47 -8.44 -15.24
C THR A 48 -9.47 -7.70 -14.35
N GLY A 49 -9.09 -7.38 -13.10
CA GLY A 49 -9.96 -6.74 -12.13
C GLY A 49 -10.45 -5.35 -12.57
N THR A 50 -11.58 -4.92 -12.04
CA THR A 50 -12.09 -3.57 -12.32
C THR A 50 -11.25 -2.51 -11.61
N LYS A 51 -11.41 -1.26 -12.07
CA LYS A 51 -10.56 -0.13 -11.70
C LYS A 51 -11.42 0.96 -11.06
N THR A 52 -10.85 1.66 -10.08
CA THR A 52 -11.44 2.94 -9.62
C THR A 52 -11.34 3.96 -10.75
N ALA A 53 -12.25 4.94 -10.81
CA ALA A 53 -12.41 5.85 -11.95
C ALA A 53 -11.11 6.48 -12.51
N ASN A 54 -10.12 6.78 -11.66
CA ASN A 54 -8.86 7.41 -12.05
C ASN A 54 -7.65 6.46 -12.05
N ALA A 55 -7.85 5.15 -11.88
CA ALA A 55 -6.78 4.16 -11.83
C ALA A 55 -6.71 3.37 -13.14
N ILE A 56 -5.48 3.05 -13.54
CA ILE A 56 -5.21 2.22 -14.73
C ILE A 56 -5.01 0.74 -14.40
N TYR A 57 -4.86 0.39 -13.12
CA TYR A 57 -4.63 -0.98 -12.65
C TYR A 57 -5.60 -1.37 -11.51
N PRO A 58 -5.92 -2.66 -11.37
CA PRO A 58 -6.79 -3.20 -10.31
C PRO A 58 -6.08 -3.31 -8.96
N ARG A 59 -6.86 -3.33 -7.88
CA ARG A 59 -6.37 -3.45 -6.49
C ARG A 59 -7.35 -4.17 -5.59
N SER A 60 -6.81 -4.82 -4.56
CA SER A 60 -7.47 -5.12 -3.30
C SER A 60 -6.64 -4.42 -2.23
N GLU A 61 -7.06 -3.22 -1.82
CA GLU A 61 -6.19 -2.30 -1.07
C GLU A 61 -6.97 -1.42 -0.10
N LEU A 62 -6.47 -1.36 1.12
CA LEU A 62 -7.01 -0.54 2.19
C LEU A 62 -6.64 0.94 2.00
N ARG A 63 -7.53 1.82 2.46
CA ARG A 63 -7.31 3.27 2.53
C ARG A 63 -7.74 3.79 3.90
N GLU A 64 -6.86 4.55 4.53
CA GLU A 64 -6.98 4.97 5.94
C GLU A 64 -8.22 5.84 6.20
N THR A 65 -9.06 5.46 7.16
CA THR A 65 -10.29 6.14 7.58
C THR A 65 -10.32 6.38 9.09
N TYR A 66 -11.30 7.16 9.54
CA TYR A 66 -11.77 7.09 10.92
C TYR A 66 -12.76 5.93 11.10
N SER A 67 -13.05 5.55 12.34
CA SER A 67 -13.94 4.43 12.66
C SER A 67 -15.39 4.59 12.23
N ASP A 68 -15.84 5.82 12.04
CA ASP A 68 -17.16 6.12 11.47
C ASP A 68 -17.20 6.00 9.93
N GLY A 69 -16.07 5.67 9.30
CA GLY A 69 -15.91 5.57 7.85
C GLY A 69 -15.51 6.86 7.15
N THR A 70 -15.47 7.99 7.86
CA THR A 70 -15.07 9.27 7.25
C THR A 70 -13.60 9.24 6.82
N LEU A 71 -13.31 9.98 5.75
CA LEU A 71 -12.00 9.94 5.13
C LEU A 71 -10.94 10.63 6.00
N ARG A 72 -10.03 9.86 6.60
CA ARG A 72 -8.90 10.42 7.34
C ARG A 72 -7.82 10.89 6.38
N ASN A 73 -7.53 12.19 6.42
CA ASN A 73 -6.43 12.81 5.69
C ASN A 73 -5.70 13.73 6.67
N TRP A 74 -4.40 13.52 6.86
CA TRP A 74 -3.59 14.19 7.87
C TRP A 74 -2.54 15.09 7.22
N LEU A 75 -2.15 16.14 7.95
CA LEU A 75 -0.98 16.96 7.60
C LEU A 75 0.20 16.43 8.38
N TYR A 76 1.32 16.12 7.71
CA TYR A 76 2.44 15.50 8.40
C TYR A 76 2.97 16.27 9.62
N PRO A 77 2.93 17.63 9.70
CA PRO A 77 3.40 18.34 10.89
C PRO A 77 2.58 18.10 12.16
N ALA A 78 1.38 17.53 12.05
CA ALA A 78 0.47 17.36 13.18
C ALA A 78 0.81 16.18 14.09
N ALA A 79 1.61 15.22 13.62
CA ALA A 79 1.95 14.00 14.36
C ALA A 79 3.17 13.29 13.76
N ASP A 80 3.74 12.35 14.51
CA ASP A 80 4.69 11.37 14.01
C ASP A 80 3.94 10.20 13.38
N ASN A 81 3.97 10.11 12.04
CA ASN A 81 3.08 9.26 11.24
C ASN A 81 3.80 7.97 10.82
N ILE A 82 3.28 6.80 11.19
CA ILE A 82 3.93 5.51 10.98
C ILE A 82 2.92 4.52 10.39
N LEU A 83 3.30 3.86 9.30
CA LEU A 83 2.66 2.63 8.80
C LEU A 83 3.65 1.48 8.95
N ARG A 84 3.27 0.42 9.65
CA ARG A 84 4.09 -0.79 9.87
C ARG A 84 3.34 -2.03 9.41
N ALA A 85 4.05 -2.95 8.77
CA ALA A 85 3.48 -4.23 8.38
C ALA A 85 4.51 -5.36 8.37
N ALA A 86 4.00 -6.59 8.51
CA ALA A 86 4.70 -7.83 8.19
C ALA A 86 3.92 -8.52 7.06
N VAL A 87 4.56 -8.68 5.91
CA VAL A 87 3.92 -9.09 4.66
C VAL A 87 4.66 -10.27 4.04
N THR A 88 3.91 -11.19 3.47
CA THR A 88 4.37 -12.24 2.57
C THR A 88 3.80 -11.97 1.19
N VAL A 89 4.65 -11.87 0.17
CA VAL A 89 4.22 -11.80 -1.22
C VAL A 89 4.07 -13.22 -1.76
N ASN A 90 2.85 -13.61 -2.09
CA ASN A 90 2.50 -14.96 -2.51
C ASN A 90 2.47 -15.11 -4.03
N GLN A 91 2.07 -14.06 -4.74
CA GLN A 91 1.95 -14.06 -6.20
C GLN A 91 2.15 -12.65 -6.75
N VAL A 92 2.74 -12.57 -7.93
CA VAL A 92 2.91 -11.34 -8.71
C VAL A 92 2.36 -11.56 -10.13
N PRO A 93 1.92 -10.48 -10.83
CA PRO A 93 1.54 -10.55 -12.23
C PRO A 93 2.77 -10.77 -13.14
N SER A 94 2.57 -10.91 -14.45
CA SER A 94 3.62 -11.06 -15.46
C SER A 94 4.61 -9.89 -15.46
N SER A 95 4.15 -8.66 -15.20
CA SER A 95 5.05 -7.52 -15.01
C SER A 95 6.02 -7.66 -13.81
N GLY A 96 5.74 -8.59 -12.89
CA GLY A 96 6.48 -8.85 -11.66
C GLY A 96 6.27 -7.81 -10.56
N LYS A 97 5.37 -6.83 -10.75
CA LYS A 97 5.30 -5.63 -9.90
C LYS A 97 3.96 -5.50 -9.18
N ILE A 98 4.04 -5.32 -7.88
CA ILE A 98 2.90 -4.96 -7.03
C ILE A 98 3.31 -3.85 -6.05
N VAL A 99 2.38 -2.96 -5.73
CA VAL A 99 2.51 -1.99 -4.62
C VAL A 99 1.90 -2.63 -3.37
N ILE A 100 2.62 -2.55 -2.25
CA ILE A 100 2.25 -3.18 -0.97
C ILE A 100 1.94 -2.16 0.14
N GLY A 101 2.40 -0.91 -0.01
CA GLY A 101 2.17 0.16 0.95
C GLY A 101 2.43 1.52 0.34
N GLN A 102 1.71 2.55 0.78
CA GLN A 102 1.79 3.90 0.21
C GLN A 102 1.58 4.99 1.28
N ILE A 103 2.14 6.17 0.99
CA ILE A 103 1.59 7.44 1.43
C ILE A 103 1.02 8.12 0.19
N HIS A 104 -0.29 8.33 0.17
CA HIS A 104 -0.97 9.01 -0.94
C HIS A 104 -1.38 10.42 -0.50
N THR A 105 -1.51 11.34 -1.45
CA THR A 105 -2.05 12.68 -1.19
C THR A 105 -3.49 12.80 -1.71
N LYS A 106 -4.33 13.54 -0.98
CA LYS A 106 -5.74 13.76 -1.35
C LYS A 106 -5.83 14.50 -2.69
N ASP A 107 -6.85 14.18 -3.49
CA ASP A 107 -7.18 14.86 -4.76
C ASP A 107 -6.04 14.84 -5.81
N SER A 108 -5.12 13.88 -5.72
CA SER A 108 -4.06 13.64 -6.69
C SER A 108 -4.17 12.23 -7.27
N THR A 109 -3.65 12.03 -8.49
CA THR A 109 -3.44 10.71 -9.09
C THR A 109 -2.06 10.13 -8.76
N SER A 110 -1.18 10.92 -8.13
CA SER A 110 0.21 10.56 -7.88
C SER A 110 0.51 10.53 -6.37
N PRO A 111 0.84 9.35 -5.80
CA PRO A 111 1.19 9.24 -4.38
C PRO A 111 2.53 9.89 -4.06
N MET A 112 2.71 10.25 -2.79
CA MET A 112 3.99 10.72 -2.26
C MET A 112 5.02 9.58 -2.21
N VAL A 113 4.59 8.41 -1.73
CA VAL A 113 5.42 7.20 -1.62
C VAL A 113 4.64 6.00 -2.16
N LYS A 114 5.26 5.20 -3.04
CA LYS A 114 4.86 3.82 -3.31
C LYS A 114 5.97 2.87 -2.91
N LEU A 115 5.65 1.88 -2.07
CA LEU A 115 6.53 0.77 -1.79
C LEU A 115 6.10 -0.42 -2.65
N GLU A 116 6.98 -0.82 -3.56
CA GLU A 116 6.77 -1.90 -4.52
C GLU A 116 7.60 -3.13 -4.19
N TYR A 117 7.02 -4.32 -4.37
CA TYR A 117 7.78 -5.55 -4.58
C TYR A 117 7.93 -5.76 -6.09
N GLN A 118 9.17 -5.88 -6.55
CA GLN A 118 9.51 -6.04 -7.98
C GLN A 118 10.25 -7.36 -8.18
N TYR A 119 9.51 -8.40 -8.57
CA TYR A 119 10.01 -9.74 -8.82
C TYR A 119 10.84 -9.82 -10.09
N LYS A 120 11.86 -10.69 -10.07
CA LYS A 120 12.75 -10.96 -11.19
C LYS A 120 12.87 -12.48 -11.39
N ALA A 121 12.18 -12.98 -12.41
CA ALA A 121 12.09 -14.41 -12.71
C ALA A 121 13.47 -15.10 -12.80
N TYR A 122 14.44 -14.47 -13.47
CA TYR A 122 15.79 -15.03 -13.64
C TYR A 122 16.54 -15.30 -12.31
N SER A 123 16.21 -14.55 -11.25
CA SER A 123 16.85 -14.70 -9.94
C SER A 123 15.95 -15.41 -8.93
N SER A 124 14.68 -15.65 -9.26
CA SER A 124 13.65 -16.14 -8.35
C SER A 124 13.54 -15.34 -7.04
N THR A 125 13.80 -14.02 -7.12
CA THR A 125 13.72 -13.07 -6.01
C THR A 125 13.14 -11.74 -6.47
N GLY A 126 12.69 -10.93 -5.52
CA GLY A 126 12.25 -9.56 -5.75
C GLY A 126 13.09 -8.52 -5.01
N ASN A 127 13.05 -7.31 -5.54
CA ASN A 127 13.55 -6.12 -4.88
C ASN A 127 12.39 -5.40 -4.17
N ILE A 128 12.68 -4.80 -3.02
CA ILE A 128 11.77 -3.83 -2.40
C ILE A 128 12.19 -2.45 -2.86
N VAL A 129 11.31 -1.75 -3.57
CA VAL A 129 11.62 -0.48 -4.23
C VAL A 129 10.65 0.60 -3.74
N ALA A 130 11.17 1.70 -3.22
CA ALA A 130 10.38 2.88 -2.92
C ALA A 130 10.43 3.86 -4.11
N LYS A 131 9.27 4.30 -4.57
CA LYS A 131 9.14 5.45 -5.48
C LYS A 131 8.67 6.66 -4.66
N VAL A 132 9.50 7.70 -4.58
CA VAL A 132 9.31 8.82 -3.66
C VAL A 132 9.30 10.15 -4.41
N ARG A 133 8.21 10.90 -4.32
CA ARG A 133 8.14 12.28 -4.84
C ARG A 133 8.68 13.23 -3.77
N MET A 134 9.73 13.99 -4.10
CA MET A 134 10.37 14.88 -3.13
C MET A 134 9.55 16.15 -2.92
N ARG A 135 8.82 16.59 -3.95
CA ARG A 135 7.85 17.69 -3.91
C ARG A 135 6.47 17.24 -4.43
N PRO A 136 5.37 17.91 -4.01
CA PRO A 136 4.01 17.60 -4.46
C PRO A 136 3.73 17.84 -5.95
N ASP A 137 4.61 18.57 -6.65
CA ASP A 137 4.51 18.92 -8.07
C ASP A 137 5.49 18.15 -8.96
N ASP A 138 6.39 17.33 -8.38
CA ASP A 138 7.31 16.50 -9.16
C ASP A 138 6.52 15.54 -10.08
N GLU A 139 6.79 15.54 -11.38
CA GLU A 139 6.12 14.67 -12.35
C GLU A 139 6.40 13.18 -12.09
N ALA A 140 7.61 12.87 -11.62
CA ALA A 140 8.07 11.52 -11.33
C ALA A 140 8.74 11.46 -9.95
N GLY A 141 8.57 10.31 -9.28
CA GLY A 141 9.28 10.03 -8.03
C GLY A 141 10.68 9.46 -8.29
N GLN A 142 11.61 9.72 -7.37
CA GLN A 142 12.89 9.02 -7.29
C GLN A 142 12.66 7.53 -7.03
N VAL A 143 13.44 6.68 -7.69
CA VAL A 143 13.35 5.21 -7.56
C VAL A 143 14.48 4.71 -6.68
N ILE A 144 14.15 4.23 -5.48
CA ILE A 144 15.11 3.81 -4.46
C ILE A 144 14.95 2.32 -4.21
N THR A 145 15.99 1.52 -4.46
CA THR A 145 15.99 0.11 -4.04
C THR A 145 16.35 0.03 -2.56
N ILE A 146 15.40 -0.38 -1.72
CA ILE A 146 15.57 -0.52 -0.27
C ILE A 146 16.26 -1.84 0.06
N ALA A 147 15.81 -2.93 -0.58
CA ALA A 147 16.32 -4.27 -0.35
C ALA A 147 16.28 -5.10 -1.64
N THR A 148 17.12 -6.13 -1.72
CA THR A 148 17.19 -7.09 -2.84
C THR A 148 17.13 -8.52 -2.32
N GLY A 149 16.85 -9.49 -3.19
CA GLY A 149 16.91 -10.90 -2.84
C GLY A 149 15.74 -11.42 -1.98
N VAL A 150 14.65 -10.67 -1.85
CA VAL A 150 13.47 -11.07 -1.07
C VAL A 150 12.71 -12.13 -1.86
N LYS A 151 12.50 -13.31 -1.29
CA LYS A 151 11.80 -14.42 -1.97
C LYS A 151 10.27 -14.28 -1.84
N LEU A 152 9.55 -14.80 -2.84
CA LEU A 152 8.13 -15.11 -2.68
C LEU A 152 7.94 -16.10 -1.51
N ASP A 153 6.75 -16.06 -0.91
CA ASP A 153 6.35 -16.93 0.21
C ASP A 153 7.26 -16.86 1.44
N ARG A 154 8.06 -15.78 1.56
CA ARG A 154 8.83 -15.45 2.75
C ARG A 154 8.35 -14.12 3.31
N SER A 155 8.04 -14.13 4.60
CA SER A 155 7.61 -12.92 5.30
C SER A 155 8.78 -11.96 5.49
N PHE A 156 8.52 -10.68 5.33
CA PHE A 156 9.40 -9.59 5.72
C PHE A 156 8.59 -8.44 6.31
N THR A 157 9.25 -7.59 7.09
CA THR A 157 8.62 -6.38 7.63
C THR A 157 8.95 -5.17 6.77
N TYR A 158 8.01 -4.23 6.67
CA TYR A 158 8.29 -2.87 6.23
C TYR A 158 7.72 -1.83 7.20
N MET A 159 8.29 -0.63 7.14
CA MET A 159 7.80 0.56 7.82
C MET A 159 7.96 1.77 6.90
N ILE A 160 6.93 2.60 6.81
CA ILE A 160 6.98 3.94 6.24
C ILE A 160 6.71 4.92 7.38
N HIS A 161 7.65 5.84 7.61
CA HIS A 161 7.63 6.79 8.72
C HIS A 161 7.82 8.21 8.19
N LEU A 162 6.91 9.12 8.55
CA LEU A 162 7.02 10.53 8.23
C LEU A 162 6.83 11.38 9.50
N SER A 163 7.92 12.00 9.94
CA SER A 163 7.94 12.80 11.16
C SER A 163 7.30 14.18 11.01
N PRO A 164 6.95 14.87 12.11
CA PRO A 164 6.42 16.24 12.08
C PRO A 164 7.34 17.27 11.42
N LYS A 165 8.65 16.96 11.33
CA LYS A 165 9.67 17.81 10.74
C LYS A 165 10.00 17.47 9.27
N GLY A 166 9.30 16.50 8.68
CA GLY A 166 9.48 16.11 7.28
C GLY A 166 10.61 15.10 7.04
N ALA A 167 11.21 14.53 8.09
CA ALA A 167 12.10 13.38 7.91
C ALA A 167 11.27 12.15 7.52
N LEU A 168 11.56 11.60 6.34
CA LEU A 168 10.95 10.40 5.77
C LEU A 168 11.91 9.22 5.97
N GLY A 169 11.44 8.15 6.60
CA GLY A 169 12.16 6.89 6.76
C GLY A 169 11.37 5.73 6.14
N ILE A 170 12.06 4.90 5.36
CA ILE A 170 11.51 3.66 4.81
C ILE A 170 12.45 2.53 5.19
N SER A 171 11.95 1.53 5.92
CA SER A 171 12.70 0.30 6.20
C SER A 171 11.95 -0.89 5.63
N ALA A 172 12.66 -1.83 5.03
CA ALA A 172 12.10 -3.08 4.53
C ALA A 172 13.13 -4.20 4.53
N ALA A 173 12.71 -5.40 4.92
CA ALA A 173 13.56 -6.61 4.91
C ALA A 173 14.93 -6.43 5.60
N GLY A 174 14.96 -5.70 6.72
CA GLY A 174 16.18 -5.43 7.50
C GLY A 174 17.02 -4.24 7.02
N TYR A 175 16.70 -3.66 5.86
CA TYR A 175 17.39 -2.49 5.30
C TYR A 175 16.59 -1.22 5.53
N ASN A 176 17.24 -0.07 5.44
CA ASN A 176 16.60 1.22 5.63
C ASN A 176 17.16 2.30 4.69
N TRP A 177 16.31 3.26 4.36
CA TRP A 177 16.63 4.48 3.64
C TRP A 177 15.91 5.65 4.33
N ARG A 178 16.59 6.80 4.38
CA ARG A 178 16.06 8.00 5.04
C ARG A 178 16.37 9.22 4.17
N THR A 179 15.48 10.18 4.21
CA THR A 179 15.64 11.49 3.57
C THR A 179 14.84 12.56 4.31
N THR A 180 14.95 13.81 3.88
CA THR A 180 14.03 14.88 4.27
C THR A 180 13.28 15.36 3.03
N ILE A 181 11.95 15.42 3.12
CA ILE A 181 11.10 15.86 2.00
C ILE A 181 11.01 17.38 1.94
N ASP A 182 10.57 17.90 0.79
CA ASP A 182 10.39 19.34 0.64
C ASP A 182 9.27 19.88 1.56
N PRO A 183 9.46 21.05 2.19
CA PRO A 183 8.45 21.66 3.07
C PRO A 183 7.10 21.96 2.39
N SER A 184 7.03 22.03 1.06
CA SER A 184 5.75 22.19 0.33
C SER A 184 4.75 21.06 0.59
N TRP A 185 5.20 19.90 1.10
CA TRP A 185 4.30 18.84 1.57
C TRP A 185 3.51 19.20 2.84
N LYS A 186 3.89 20.23 3.62
CA LYS A 186 3.27 20.57 4.92
C LYS A 186 1.77 20.81 4.84
N VAL A 187 1.32 21.34 3.71
CA VAL A 187 -0.07 21.75 3.47
C VAL A 187 -0.85 20.74 2.64
N LYS A 188 -0.23 19.60 2.29
CA LYS A 188 -0.87 18.57 1.47
C LYS A 188 -1.48 17.50 2.39
N PRO A 189 -2.79 17.25 2.32
CA PRO A 189 -3.40 16.16 3.06
C PRO A 189 -2.88 14.81 2.56
N LEU A 190 -2.42 13.97 3.48
CA LEU A 190 -1.85 12.66 3.23
C LEU A 190 -2.68 11.57 3.91
N TYR A 191 -2.58 10.34 3.41
CA TYR A 191 -3.20 9.16 4.02
C TYR A 191 -2.42 7.90 3.66
N PHE A 192 -2.47 6.90 4.54
CA PHE A 192 -1.85 5.61 4.28
C PHE A 192 -2.73 4.72 3.39
N LYS A 193 -2.07 3.84 2.64
CA LYS A 193 -2.68 2.68 1.96
C LYS A 193 -1.83 1.43 2.16
N ALA A 194 -2.47 0.27 2.21
CA ALA A 194 -1.80 -1.03 2.32
C ALA A 194 -2.66 -2.14 1.72
N GLY A 195 -2.03 -3.14 1.10
CA GLY A 195 -2.74 -4.26 0.45
C GLY A 195 -1.98 -4.71 -0.79
N VAL A 196 -2.69 -5.01 -1.88
CA VAL A 196 -2.09 -5.29 -3.19
C VAL A 196 -2.69 -4.41 -4.27
N TYR A 197 -1.83 -3.56 -4.83
CA TYR A 197 -2.15 -2.78 -6.03
C TYR A 197 -1.26 -3.24 -7.18
N VAL A 198 -1.85 -4.00 -8.10
CA VAL A 198 -1.15 -4.67 -9.20
C VAL A 198 -0.63 -3.62 -10.17
N GLN A 199 0.61 -3.72 -10.65
CA GLN A 199 1.14 -2.81 -11.68
C GLN A 199 1.11 -3.49 -13.05
N ASP A 200 -0.05 -4.06 -13.36
CA ASP A 200 -0.39 -4.78 -14.58
C ASP A 200 -1.91 -4.80 -14.76
N ASN A 201 -2.39 -4.91 -16.00
CA ASN A 201 -3.81 -4.99 -16.33
C ASN A 201 -4.11 -5.87 -17.56
N THR A 202 -3.14 -6.70 -17.96
CA THR A 202 -3.28 -7.62 -19.10
C THR A 202 -2.89 -9.02 -18.65
N GLY A 203 -3.64 -10.04 -19.04
CA GLY A 203 -3.36 -11.44 -18.71
C GLY A 203 -4.62 -12.22 -18.38
N TYR A 204 -4.44 -13.38 -17.74
CA TYR A 204 -5.55 -14.27 -17.37
C TYR A 204 -6.22 -13.84 -16.06
N THR A 205 -7.46 -14.27 -15.82
CA THR A 205 -8.19 -14.00 -14.57
C THR A 205 -7.54 -14.63 -13.33
N THR A 206 -6.71 -15.65 -13.52
CA THR A 206 -5.92 -16.32 -12.46
C THR A 206 -4.57 -15.66 -12.21
N GLU A 207 -4.22 -14.66 -13.01
CA GLU A 207 -2.98 -13.90 -12.90
C GLU A 207 -3.24 -12.59 -12.16
N GLY A 208 -2.33 -12.20 -11.27
CA GLY A 208 -2.53 -11.04 -10.41
C GLY A 208 -1.56 -10.97 -9.25
N GLY A 209 -1.85 -10.07 -8.33
CA GLY A 209 -1.10 -9.91 -7.08
C GLY A 209 -1.80 -10.60 -5.92
N LYS A 210 -1.06 -11.40 -5.15
CA LYS A 210 -1.54 -12.01 -3.90
C LYS A 210 -0.55 -11.73 -2.78
N VAL A 211 -1.05 -11.23 -1.66
CA VAL A 211 -0.24 -10.92 -0.47
C VAL A 211 -0.97 -11.31 0.81
N THR A 212 -0.21 -11.69 1.82
CA THR A 212 -0.70 -12.00 3.16
C THR A 212 -0.03 -11.09 4.17
N PHE A 213 -0.80 -10.34 4.96
CA PHE A 213 -0.29 -9.52 6.05
C PHE A 213 -0.53 -10.23 7.38
N SER A 214 0.55 -10.48 8.13
CA SER A 214 0.47 -10.98 9.52
C SER A 214 0.55 -9.88 10.57
N LEU A 215 0.85 -8.65 10.15
CA LEU A 215 0.82 -7.43 10.95
C LEU A 215 0.46 -6.28 10.01
N LEU A 216 -0.41 -5.38 10.46
CA LEU A 216 -0.67 -4.09 9.82
C LEU A 216 -1.12 -3.10 10.90
N GLU A 217 -0.38 -2.00 11.05
CA GLU A 217 -0.63 -0.98 12.07
C GLU A 217 -0.33 0.41 11.51
N ILE A 218 -1.16 1.38 11.91
CA ILE A 218 -0.89 2.81 11.70
C ILE A 218 -0.87 3.52 13.04
N ASN A 219 0.05 4.49 13.20
CA ASN A 219 0.14 5.34 14.37
C ASN A 219 0.36 6.79 13.97
N HIS A 220 -0.26 7.69 14.73
CA HIS A 220 -0.07 9.14 14.65
C HIS A 220 0.21 9.65 16.07
N ASN A 221 1.48 9.76 16.43
CA ASN A 221 1.87 10.18 17.77
C ASN A 221 1.97 11.71 17.83
N ILE A 222 1.11 12.35 18.62
CA ILE A 222 1.04 13.81 18.77
C ILE A 222 2.15 14.29 19.71
#